data_AF-A0A8X6GPQ5-F1
#
_entry.id   AF-A0A8X6GPQ5-F1
#
_cell.length_a   1.000
_cell.length_b   1.000
_cell.length_c   1.000
_cell.angle_alpha   90.00
_cell.angle_beta   90.00
_cell.angle_gamma   90.00
#
_symmetry.space_group_name_H-M   'P 1'
#
loop_
_entity.id
_entity.type
_entity.pdbx_description
1 polymer ?
#
loop_
_entity_poly.entity_id
_entity_poly.type
_entity_poly.pdbx_seq_one_letter_code
_entity_poly.pdbx_strand_id
1 'polypeptide(L)'
;SRGLDPEKIQQSDLWWFGPAFLEVPAVNFPTYVDEIHNCEPYQRELKDNQMDSMCFLVQNNEILPIIDKCSSFLKLQRILAWCVRFKENTRNPLQITTGSLTN
;
A
#
# COMPACT_ATOMS: atom_id res chain seq x y z
N SER A 1 -31.49 -12.71 -1.51
CA SER A 1 -32.39 -11.64 -1.00
C SER A 1 -31.52 -10.46 -0.60
N ARG A 2 -31.65 -9.30 -1.26
CA ARG A 2 -30.75 -8.14 -1.09
C ARG A 2 -31.28 -7.15 -0.04
N GLY A 3 -31.46 -7.61 1.20
CA GLY A 3 -31.85 -6.76 2.32
C GLY A 3 -33.26 -7.01 2.86
N LEU A 4 -33.43 -6.71 4.14
CA LEU A 4 -34.72 -6.67 4.83
C LEU A 4 -35.32 -5.27 4.64
N ASP A 5 -36.63 -5.20 4.47
CA ASP A 5 -37.38 -3.95 4.40
C ASP A 5 -37.16 -3.10 5.67
N PRO A 6 -36.84 -1.79 5.59
CA PRO A 6 -36.62 -0.94 6.75
C PRO A 6 -37.73 -0.98 7.80
N GLU A 7 -39.00 -1.10 7.38
CA GLU A 7 -40.13 -1.20 8.31
C GLU A 7 -40.08 -2.51 9.11
N LYS A 8 -39.60 -3.59 8.48
CA LYS A 8 -39.45 -4.89 9.13
C LYS A 8 -38.24 -4.94 10.05
N ILE A 9 -37.20 -4.14 9.79
CA ILE A 9 -36.04 -4.02 10.68
C ILE A 9 -36.46 -3.41 12.02
N GLN A 10 -37.37 -2.42 12.03
CA GLN A 10 -37.83 -1.80 13.28
C GLN A 10 -38.44 -2.82 14.24
N GLN A 11 -39.06 -3.87 13.72
CA GLN A 11 -39.71 -4.93 14.50
C GLN A 11 -38.83 -6.18 14.66
N SER A 12 -37.56 -6.13 14.23
CA SER A 12 -36.68 -7.29 14.22
C SER A 12 -35.90 -7.38 15.52
N ASP A 13 -36.38 -8.18 16.46
CA ASP A 13 -35.66 -8.47 17.70
C ASP A 13 -34.26 -9.03 17.43
N LEU A 14 -34.12 -9.90 16.43
CA LEU A 14 -32.82 -10.44 16.00
C LEU A 14 -31.82 -9.35 15.58
N TRP A 15 -32.30 -8.21 15.07
CA TRP A 15 -31.44 -7.11 14.62
C TRP A 15 -31.01 -6.23 15.79
N TRP A 16 -31.94 -5.96 16.72
CA TRP A 16 -31.70 -5.05 17.84
C TRP A 16 -31.04 -5.73 19.04
N PHE A 17 -31.44 -6.96 19.35
CA PHE A 17 -30.94 -7.72 20.49
C PHE A 17 -29.91 -8.78 20.06
N GLY A 18 -29.89 -9.13 18.79
CA GLY A 18 -29.02 -10.18 18.28
C GLY A 18 -29.62 -11.58 18.51
N PRO A 19 -28.91 -12.63 18.08
CA PRO A 19 -29.33 -14.00 18.32
C PRO A 19 -29.07 -14.42 19.78
N ALA A 20 -29.99 -15.20 20.35
CA ALA A 20 -29.95 -15.65 21.74
C ALA A 20 -28.64 -16.35 22.16
N PHE A 21 -27.90 -16.97 21.23
CA PHE A 21 -26.62 -17.61 21.56
C PHE A 21 -25.51 -16.60 21.95
N LEU A 22 -25.64 -15.32 21.57
CA LEU A 22 -24.76 -14.24 22.03
C LEU A 22 -25.13 -13.70 23.41
N GLU A 23 -26.37 -13.93 23.85
CA GLU A 23 -26.83 -13.55 25.19
C GLU A 23 -26.34 -14.53 26.27
N VAL A 24 -25.86 -15.72 25.86
CA VAL A 24 -25.27 -16.70 26.77
C VAL A 24 -23.91 -16.18 27.24
N PRO A 25 -23.66 -16.09 28.57
CA PRO A 25 -22.35 -15.74 29.09
C PRO A 25 -21.29 -16.66 28.50
N ALA A 26 -20.15 -16.10 28.08
CA ALA A 26 -19.08 -16.72 27.28
C ALA A 26 -18.33 -17.91 27.94
N VAL A 27 -19.00 -18.67 28.81
CA VAL A 27 -18.43 -19.76 29.62
C VAL A 27 -18.17 -21.01 28.79
N ASN A 28 -18.82 -21.17 27.62
CA ASN A 28 -18.78 -22.41 26.84
C ASN A 28 -18.25 -22.24 25.41
N PHE A 29 -17.57 -21.13 25.08
CA PHE A 29 -16.83 -21.10 23.82
C PHE A 29 -15.57 -21.94 24.02
N PRO A 30 -15.37 -23.01 23.22
CA PRO A 30 -14.16 -23.79 23.34
C PRO A 30 -12.99 -22.86 23.01
N THR A 31 -12.12 -22.62 24.00
CA THR A 31 -10.96 -21.73 23.92
C THR A 31 -9.89 -22.33 23.00
N TYR A 32 -10.21 -22.54 21.73
CA TYR A 32 -9.27 -22.90 20.67
C TYR A 32 -8.93 -21.65 19.87
N VAL A 33 -8.52 -20.59 20.57
CA VAL A 33 -8.13 -19.33 19.93
C VAL A 33 -6.84 -19.55 19.11
N ASP A 34 -5.98 -20.50 19.53
CA ASP A 34 -4.72 -20.79 18.87
C ASP A 34 -4.84 -21.59 17.56
N GLU A 35 -5.94 -22.34 17.35
CA GLU A 35 -6.14 -23.11 16.11
C GLU A 35 -6.76 -22.29 14.99
N ILE A 36 -7.63 -21.32 15.32
CA ILE A 36 -8.33 -20.49 14.34
C ILE A 36 -7.33 -19.69 13.50
N HIS A 37 -6.29 -19.16 14.14
CA HIS A 37 -5.25 -18.39 13.47
C HIS A 37 -4.48 -19.18 12.42
N ASN A 38 -4.46 -20.52 12.50
CA ASN A 38 -3.71 -21.37 11.56
C ASN A 38 -4.60 -22.06 10.52
N CYS A 39 -5.91 -21.83 10.56
CA CYS A 39 -6.84 -22.45 9.64
C CYS A 39 -6.79 -21.78 8.25
N GLU A 40 -6.77 -22.59 7.19
CA GLU A 40 -6.76 -22.15 5.78
C GLU A 40 -7.77 -21.03 5.44
N PRO A 41 -9.05 -21.08 5.90
CA PRO A 41 -10.00 -20.00 5.63
C PRO A 41 -9.58 -18.67 6.26
N TYR A 42 -9.06 -18.71 7.50
CA TYR A 42 -8.60 -17.51 8.21
C TYR A 42 -7.38 -16.89 7.52
N GLN A 43 -6.41 -17.72 7.12
CA GLN A 43 -5.21 -17.29 6.39
C GLN A 43 -5.54 -16.63 5.04
N ARG A 44 -6.62 -17.07 4.37
CA ARG A 44 -7.07 -16.47 3.10
C ARG A 44 -7.71 -15.09 3.26
N GLU A 45 -8.34 -14.83 4.41
CA GLU A 45 -9.01 -13.55 4.69
C GLU A 45 -8.07 -12.50 5.28
N LEU A 46 -6.89 -12.91 5.77
CA LEU A 46 -5.83 -11.99 6.15
C LEU A 46 -5.47 -11.11 4.96
N LYS A 47 -5.59 -9.80 5.16
CA LYS A 47 -5.04 -8.82 4.22
C LYS A 47 -3.54 -9.06 4.16
N ASP A 48 -3.01 -9.38 2.99
CA ASP A 48 -1.56 -9.45 2.79
C ASP A 48 -0.93 -8.17 3.33
N ASN A 49 0.19 -8.31 4.04
CA ASN A 49 1.09 -7.19 4.35
C ASN A 49 1.79 -6.69 3.06
N GLN A 50 1.07 -6.59 1.96
CA GLN A 50 1.50 -5.76 0.85
C GLN A 50 1.63 -4.37 1.45
N MET A 51 2.88 -3.92 1.60
CA MET A 51 3.21 -2.54 1.95
C MET A 51 2.17 -1.66 1.29
N ASP A 52 1.44 -0.90 2.11
CA ASP A 52 0.32 -0.07 1.69
C ASP A 52 0.59 0.44 0.29
N SER A 53 -0.25 0.04 -0.67
CA SER A 53 -0.12 0.49 -2.06
C SER A 53 -0.03 2.01 -2.01
N MET A 54 1.20 2.52 -2.12
CA MET A 54 1.48 3.93 -1.94
C MET A 54 0.82 4.61 -3.12
N CYS A 55 -0.37 5.16 -2.90
CA CYS A 55 -1.01 6.01 -3.87
C CYS A 55 -0.13 7.25 -3.98
N PHE A 56 0.74 7.26 -4.98
CA PHE A 56 1.47 8.46 -5.35
C PHE A 56 0.45 9.49 -5.83
N LEU A 57 0.21 10.51 -5.01
CA LEU A 57 -0.46 11.71 -5.47
C LEU A 57 0.48 12.35 -6.48
N VAL A 58 0.19 12.21 -7.77
CA VAL A 58 0.89 12.95 -8.82
C VAL A 58 0.46 14.41 -8.68
N GLN A 59 1.13 15.14 -7.80
CA GLN A 59 1.10 16.59 -7.84
C GLN A 59 1.65 16.97 -9.22
N ASN A 60 0.92 17.81 -9.96
CA ASN A 60 1.32 18.33 -11.27
C ASN A 60 2.60 19.18 -11.14
N ASN A 61 3.71 18.54 -10.81
CA ASN A 61 5.03 19.07 -11.05
C ASN A 61 5.21 19.07 -12.55
N GLU A 62 5.63 20.21 -13.09
CA GLU A 62 6.04 20.32 -14.48
C GLU A 62 7.01 19.17 -14.77
N ILE A 63 6.54 18.16 -15.49
CA ILE A 63 7.35 17.03 -15.91
C ILE A 63 8.51 17.66 -16.68
N LEU A 64 9.73 17.40 -16.24
CA LEU A 64 10.91 18.00 -16.86
C LEU A 64 10.86 17.69 -18.36
N PRO A 65 10.85 18.69 -19.26
CA PRO A 65 10.67 18.47 -20.70
C PRO A 65 11.73 17.56 -21.34
N ILE A 66 12.81 17.26 -20.61
CA ILE A 66 13.86 16.32 -21.02
C ILE A 66 13.39 14.86 -20.98
N ILE A 67 12.41 14.52 -20.14
CA ILE A 67 11.83 13.18 -20.03
C ILE A 67 11.17 12.83 -21.37
N ASP A 68 10.34 13.72 -21.91
CA ASP A 68 9.65 13.54 -23.19
C ASP A 68 10.61 13.53 -24.40
N LYS A 69 11.80 14.12 -24.25
CA LYS A 69 12.84 14.15 -25.29
C LYS A 69 13.80 12.95 -25.24
N CYS A 70 13.68 12.08 -24.23
CA CYS A 70 14.54 10.93 -24.05
C CYS A 70 13.77 9.62 -24.33
N SER A 71 14.12 8.96 -25.44
CA SER A 71 13.56 7.66 -25.82
C SER A 71 14.19 6.46 -25.07
N SER A 72 15.12 6.71 -24.14
CA SER A 72 15.82 5.66 -23.40
C SER A 72 16.04 6.09 -21.95
N PHE A 73 15.60 5.24 -21.03
CA PHE A 73 15.82 5.45 -19.59
C PHE A 73 17.32 5.53 -19.25
N LEU A 74 18.15 4.66 -19.84
CA LEU A 74 19.60 4.69 -19.63
C LEU A 74 20.23 6.01 -20.13
N LYS A 75 19.71 6.57 -21.23
CA LYS A 75 20.15 7.88 -21.72
C LYS A 75 19.79 8.99 -20.73
N LEU A 76 18.56 8.97 -20.21
CA LEU A 76 18.11 9.93 -19.20
C LEU A 76 18.97 9.83 -17.91
N GLN A 77 19.21 8.61 -17.43
CA GLN A 77 20.07 8.35 -16.27
C GLN A 77 21.48 8.92 -16.46
N ARG A 78 22.10 8.73 -17.63
CA ARG A 78 23.43 9.28 -17.95
C ARG A 78 23.45 10.80 -17.92
N ILE A 79 22.41 11.44 -18.49
CA ILE A 79 22.30 12.91 -18.51
C ILE A 79 22.20 13.44 -17.08
N LEU A 80 21.32 12.87 -16.26
CA LEU A 80 21.14 13.28 -14.86
C LEU A 80 22.42 13.07 -14.05
N ALA A 81 23.08 11.91 -14.20
CA ALA A 81 24.35 11.62 -13.55
C ALA A 81 25.43 12.63 -13.96
N TRP A 82 25.47 13.04 -15.23
CA TRP A 82 26.39 14.05 -15.70
C TRP A 82 26.09 15.43 -15.10
N CYS A 83 24.82 15.86 -15.06
CA CYS A 83 24.44 17.14 -14.44
C CYS A 83 24.84 17.21 -12.96
N VAL A 84 24.64 16.13 -12.21
CA VAL A 84 25.05 16.02 -10.81
C VAL A 84 26.58 16.09 -10.69
N ARG A 85 27.30 15.31 -11.49
CA ARG A 85 28.77 15.32 -11.50
C ARG A 85 29.34 16.68 -11.88
N PHE A 86 28.78 17.33 -12.88
CA PHE A 86 29.17 18.67 -13.32
C PHE A 86 29.03 19.67 -12.18
N LYS A 87 27.84 19.71 -11.54
CA LYS A 87 27.58 20.55 -10.37
C LYS A 87 28.60 20.31 -9.27
N GLU A 88 28.88 19.05 -8.94
CA GLU A 88 29.81 18.71 -7.87
C GLU A 88 31.25 19.09 -8.20
N ASN A 89 31.71 18.78 -9.41
CA ASN A 89 33.06 19.11 -9.85
C ASN A 89 33.27 20.63 -9.97
N THR A 90 32.23 21.40 -10.30
CA THR A 90 32.31 22.87 -10.31
C THR A 90 32.38 23.47 -8.90
N ARG A 91 31.77 22.81 -7.90
CA ARG A 91 31.81 23.24 -6.49
C ARG A 91 33.11 22.81 -5.80
N ASN A 92 33.63 21.64 -6.15
CA ASN A 92 34.79 21.01 -5.51
C ASN A 92 35.89 20.73 -6.56
N PRO A 93 36.55 21.77 -7.11
CA PRO A 93 37.53 21.60 -8.18
C PRO A 93 38.79 20.81 -7.76
N LEU A 94 39.03 20.66 -6.45
CA LEU A 94 40.15 19.87 -5.91
C LEU A 94 39.80 18.38 -5.75
N GLN A 95 38.52 18.00 -5.79
CA GLN A 95 38.04 16.62 -5.62
C GLN A 95 37.12 16.24 -6.79
N ILE A 96 37.72 16.16 -7.97
CA ILE A 96 37.00 15.90 -9.21
C ILE A 96 36.55 14.44 -9.25
N THR A 97 35.25 14.22 -9.37
CA THR A 97 34.68 12.88 -9.55
C THR A 97 34.71 12.51 -11.02
N THR A 98 35.28 11.34 -11.35
CA THR A 98 35.37 10.78 -12.71
C THR A 98 34.88 9.33 -12.74
N GLY A 99 34.79 8.70 -13.92
CA GLY A 99 34.34 7.30 -14.08
C GLY A 99 33.04 7.13 -14.87
N SER A 100 32.51 5.91 -14.91
CA SER A 100 31.26 5.61 -15.65
C SER A 100 30.07 6.41 -15.09
N LEU A 101 29.13 6.78 -15.97
CA LEU A 101 27.86 7.45 -15.60
C LEU A 101 26.70 6.45 -15.44
N THR A 102 26.97 5.16 -15.64
CA THR A 102 26.06 4.04 -15.44
C THR A 102 26.80 2.91 -14.73
N ASN A 103 26.09 2.16 -13.89
CA ASN A 103 26.61 0.89 -13.36
C ASN A 103 26.84 -0.13 -14.49
#